data_AF-A0A2W4NNU4-F1
#
_entry.id   AF-A0A2W4NNU4-F1
#
_cell.length_a   1.000
_cell.length_b   1.000
_cell.length_c   1.000
_cell.angle_alpha   90.00
_cell.angle_beta   90.00
_cell.angle_gamma   90.00
#
_symmetry.space_group_name_H-M   'P 1'
#
loop_
_entity.id
_entity.type
_entity.pdbx_description
1 polymer ?
#
loop_
_entity_poly.entity_id
_entity_poly.type
_entity_poly.pdbx_seq_one_letter_code
_entity_poly.pdbx_strand_id
1 'polypeptide(L)' 'RRKLKKLLQTAHVLPWWRGRIPLVYAGETLIAVGDLWMAREFAAEPGAPAVRLVWEGRPQIQATAAARRPFTR' A
#
# COMPACT_ATOMS: atom_id res chain seq x y z
N ARG A 1 -3.10 -10.46 -13.52
CA ARG A 1 -3.74 -9.48 -12.60
C ARG A 1 -4.13 -10.01 -11.19
N ARG A 2 -3.81 -11.26 -10.78
CA ARG A 2 -4.17 -11.78 -9.43
C ARG A 2 -3.23 -11.37 -8.28
N LYS A 3 -2.02 -10.90 -8.60
CA LYS A 3 -0.96 -10.62 -7.61
C LYS A 3 -1.27 -9.42 -6.70
N LEU A 4 -1.74 -8.30 -7.26
CA LEU A 4 -2.05 -7.10 -6.49
C LEU A 4 -3.20 -7.31 -5.49
N LYS A 5 -4.31 -7.94 -5.93
CA LYS A 5 -5.44 -8.22 -5.03
C LYS A 5 -5.04 -9.10 -3.85
N LYS A 6 -4.23 -10.13 -4.09
CA LYS A 6 -3.72 -11.02 -3.04
C LYS A 6 -2.81 -10.26 -2.07
N LEU A 7 -1.92 -9.40 -2.60
CA LEU A 7 -1.02 -8.58 -1.80
C LEU A 7 -1.80 -7.62 -0.87
N LEU A 8 -2.82 -6.94 -1.40
CA LEU A 8 -3.70 -6.07 -0.61
C LEU A 8 -4.51 -6.84 0.45
N GLN A 9 -4.87 -8.09 0.18
CA GLN A 9 -5.54 -8.96 1.15
C GLN A 9 -4.61 -9.36 2.29
N THR A 10 -3.38 -9.81 1.98
CA THR A 10 -2.37 -10.21 2.97
C THR A 10 -1.97 -9.03 3.85
N ALA A 11 -1.99 -7.82 3.32
CA ALA A 11 -1.68 -6.61 4.07
C ALA A 11 -2.86 -6.06 4.89
N HIS A 12 -3.97 -6.81 5.00
CA HIS A 12 -5.16 -6.40 5.75
C HIS A 12 -5.76 -5.05 5.33
N VAL A 13 -5.60 -4.69 4.05
CA VAL A 13 -6.24 -3.49 3.50
C VAL A 13 -7.75 -3.73 3.43
N LEU A 14 -8.49 -2.77 3.99
CA LEU A 14 -9.95 -2.76 4.01
C LEU A 14 -10.50 -2.85 2.57
N PRO A 15 -11.56 -3.65 2.29
CA PRO A 15 -12.03 -3.89 0.94
C PRO A 15 -12.32 -2.62 0.12
N TRP A 16 -12.91 -1.60 0.74
CA TRP A 16 -13.25 -0.31 0.12
C TRP A 16 -12.04 0.61 -0.13
N TRP A 17 -10.88 0.33 0.46
CA TRP A 17 -9.63 1.04 0.20
C TRP A 17 -8.82 0.41 -0.93
N ARG A 18 -9.04 -0.86 -1.27
CA ARG A 18 -8.23 -1.59 -2.26
C ARG A 18 -8.23 -0.97 -3.67
N GLY A 19 -9.31 -0.30 -4.05
CA GLY A 19 -9.41 0.43 -5.32
C GLY A 19 -9.04 1.92 -5.23
N ARG A 20 -8.68 2.42 -4.04
CA ARG A 20 -8.38 3.83 -3.76
C ARG A 20 -6.92 4.08 -3.41
N ILE A 21 -6.11 3.02 -3.31
CA ILE A 21 -4.68 3.15 -3.08
C ILE A 21 -4.03 3.68 -4.36
N PRO A 22 -3.21 4.75 -4.28
CA PRO A 22 -2.46 5.25 -5.42
C PRO A 22 -1.59 4.15 -6.04
N LEU A 23 -1.61 4.02 -7.35
CA LEU A 23 -0.73 3.13 -8.09
C LEU A 23 0.26 4.01 -8.86
N VAL A 24 1.55 3.77 -8.64
CA VAL A 24 2.62 4.58 -9.23
C VAL A 24 3.24 3.80 -10.37
N TYR A 25 3.25 4.40 -11.56
CA TYR A 25 3.75 3.78 -12.77
C TYR A 25 4.94 4.56 -13.35
N ALA A 26 5.93 3.83 -13.86
CA ALA A 26 6.93 4.36 -14.78
C ALA A 26 6.56 3.85 -16.18
N GLY A 27 5.94 4.72 -16.99
CA GLY A 27 5.32 4.31 -18.24
C GLY A 27 4.18 3.31 -17.98
N GLU A 28 4.33 2.09 -18.49
CA GLU A 28 3.35 1.01 -18.29
C GLU A 28 3.67 0.08 -17.11
N THR A 29 4.84 0.26 -16.48
CA THR A 29 5.31 -0.61 -15.40
C THR A 29 4.88 -0.08 -14.04
N LEU A 30 4.19 -0.89 -13.25
CA LEU A 30 3.81 -0.57 -11.87
C LEU A 30 5.05 -0.64 -10.97
N ILE A 31 5.49 0.51 -10.45
CA ILE A 31 6.71 0.62 -9.63
C ILE A 31 6.42 0.73 -8.13
N ALA A 32 5.23 1.22 -7.73
CA ALA A 32 4.85 1.28 -6.32
C ALA A 32 3.33 1.22 -6.14
N VAL A 33 2.92 0.79 -4.95
CA VAL A 33 1.51 0.72 -4.50
C VAL A 33 1.40 1.58 -3.26
N GLY A 34 1.00 2.85 -3.45
CA GLY A 34 1.13 3.90 -2.45
C GLY A 34 2.55 3.96 -1.89
N ASP A 35 2.65 4.32 -0.62
CA ASP A 35 3.87 4.25 0.18
C ASP A 35 4.06 2.89 0.89
N LEU A 36 3.28 1.87 0.51
CA LEU A 36 3.27 0.55 1.17
C LEU A 36 4.35 -0.38 0.62
N TRP A 37 4.48 -0.41 -0.70
CA TRP A 37 5.41 -1.29 -1.40
C TRP A 37 5.97 -0.61 -2.64
N MET A 38 7.22 -0.94 -2.92
CA MET A 38 7.94 -0.59 -4.14
C MET A 38 8.40 -1.89 -4.81
N ALA A 39 8.40 -1.89 -6.13
CA ALA A 39 8.96 -2.97 -6.93
C ALA A 39 10.49 -3.01 -6.72
N ARG A 40 11.02 -4.22 -6.44
CA ARG A 40 12.40 -4.41 -5.97
C ARG A 40 13.43 -3.89 -6.97
N GLU A 41 13.14 -4.03 -8.25
CA GLU A 41 13.96 -3.57 -9.36
C GLU A 41 14.08 -2.05 -9.47
N PHE A 42 13.23 -1.30 -8.75
CA PHE A 42 13.28 0.16 -8.64
C PHE A 42 13.77 0.64 -7.27
N ALA A 43 14.09 -0.27 -6.35
CA ALA A 43 14.67 0.09 -5.07
C ALA A 43 16.13 0.51 -5.25
N ALA A 44 16.52 1.62 -4.64
CA ALA A 44 17.91 2.05 -4.64
C ALA A 44 18.78 1.06 -3.86
N GLU A 45 19.99 0.82 -4.36
CA GLU A 45 21.00 0.04 -3.66
C GLU A 45 21.44 0.74 -2.36
N PRO A 46 21.90 -0.01 -1.34
CA PRO A 46 22.40 0.57 -0.10
C PRO A 46 23.49 1.62 -0.36
N GLY A 47 23.28 2.84 0.14
CA GLY A 47 24.24 3.95 -0.01
C GLY A 47 24.11 4.74 -1.32
N ALA A 48 23.24 4.35 -2.24
CA ALA A 48 22.94 5.15 -3.42
C ALA A 48 21.97 6.31 -3.09
N PRO A 49 22.07 7.46 -3.78
CA PRO A 49 21.04 8.50 -3.71
C PRO A 49 19.67 7.93 -4.07
N ALA A 50 18.66 8.23 -3.23
CA ALA A 50 17.33 7.67 -3.37
C ALA A 50 16.26 8.72 -3.04
N VAL A 51 15.05 8.50 -3.55
CA VAL A 51 13.86 9.25 -3.17
C VAL A 51 12.89 8.35 -2.42
N ARG A 52 12.23 8.89 -1.40
CA ARG A 52 11.18 8.19 -0.67
C ARG A 52 9.83 8.61 -1.20
N LEU A 53 9.00 7.63 -1.55
CA LEU A 53 7.61 7.88 -1.87
C LEU A 53 6.80 7.98 -0.58
N VAL A 54 6.05 9.08 -0.43
CA VAL A 54 5.24 9.38 0.75
C VAL A 54 3.81 9.64 0.30
N TRP A 55 2.85 8.97 0.93
CA TRP A 55 1.43 9.24 0.73
C TRP A 55 0.93 10.17 1.83
N GLU A 56 0.89 11.46 1.53
CA GLU A 56 0.42 12.48 2.47
C GLU A 56 -1.09 12.38 2.72
N GLY A 57 -1.50 12.62 3.97
CA GLY A 57 -2.90 12.53 4.38
C GLY A 57 -3.49 11.12 4.31
N ARG A 58 -2.63 10.08 4.27
CA ARG A 58 -3.06 8.69 4.15
C ARG A 58 -4.03 8.32 5.27
N PRO A 59 -5.29 7.95 4.95
CA PRO A 59 -6.26 7.56 5.95
C PRO A 59 -5.93 6.17 6.50
N GLN A 60 -6.64 5.77 7.54
CA GLN A 60 -6.50 4.43 8.09
C GLN A 60 -7.07 3.38 7.11
N ILE A 61 -6.20 2.82 6.28
CA ILE A 61 -6.57 1.85 5.24
C ILE A 61 -6.54 0.39 5.72
N GLN A 62 -5.95 0.14 6.89
CA GLN A 62 -5.88 -1.16 7.53
C GLN A 62 -6.83 -1.20 8.74
N ALA A 63 -7.45 -2.35 8.98
CA ALA A 63 -8.18 -2.55 10.21
C ALA A 63 -7.19 -2.48 11.38
N THR A 64 -7.30 -1.47 12.26
CA THR A 64 -6.52 -1.45 13.50
C THR A 64 -7.08 -2.53 14.42
N ALA A 65 -6.23 -3.27 15.11
CA ALA A 65 -6.64 -4.27 16.10
C ALA A 65 -7.43 -3.68 17.30
N ALA A 66 -7.55 -2.36 17.39
CA ALA A 66 -8.13 -1.61 18.51
C ALA A 66 -9.65 -1.32 18.39
N ALA A 67 -10.38 -2.01 17.51
CA ALA A 67 -11.84 -1.89 17.41
C ALA A 67 -12.59 -3.19 17.76
N ARG A 68 -12.01 -4.05 18.61
CA ARG A 68 -12.81 -5.01 19.37
C ARG A 68 -13.45 -4.31 20.58
N ARG A 69 -14.33 -3.34 20.33
CA ARG A 69 -15.39 -3.04 21.30
C ARG A 69 -16.65 -3.71 20.75
N PRO A 70 -17.28 -4.64 21.50
CA PRO A 70 -18.57 -5.16 21.08
C PRO A 70 -19.51 -3.96 20.96
N PHE A 71 -20.12 -3.82 19.80
CA PHE A 71 -21.24 -2.92 19.59
C PHE A 71 -22.37 -3.46 20.47
N THR A 72 -22.42 -3.07 21.74
CA THR A 72 -23.59 -3.31 22.57
C THR A 72 -24.67 -2.33 22.13
N ARG A 73 -25.80 -2.94 21.80
CA ARG A 73 -27.01 -2.38 21.19
C ARG A 73 -27.58 -1.19 21.93
#